data_AF-A0A345P738-F1
#
_entry.id   AF-A0A345P738-F1
#
_cell.length_a   1.000
_cell.length_b   1.000
_cell.length_c   1.000
_cell.angle_alpha   90.00
_cell.angle_beta   90.00
_cell.angle_gamma   90.00
#
_symmetry.space_group_name_H-M   'P 1'
#
loop_
_entity.id
_entity.type
_entity.pdbx_description
1 polymer ?
#
loop_
_entity_poly.entity_id
_entity_poly.type
_entity_poly.pdbx_seq_one_letter_code
_entity_poly.pdbx_strand_id
1 'polypeptide(L)'
;MKNLALTTPIALILASSILLVGCSRAPSESDIKTAYTNEVEQTNALTRKFGGDSMTIKVNGLKKLDCKASSNKGQFICQVEIDTTLPIIGVHHQNTQLTLAQGDTGNGQGWVIVRGVDAAP
;
A
#
# COMPACT_ATOMS: atom_id res chain seq x y z
N MET A 1 -24.54 -16.35 65.18
CA MET A 1 -25.75 -16.78 64.42
C MET A 1 -25.72 -16.05 63.09
N LYS A 2 -25.98 -16.73 61.95
CA LYS A 2 -26.44 -16.16 60.66
C LYS A 2 -25.55 -15.05 60.01
N ASN A 3 -25.00 -15.17 58.80
CA ASN A 3 -25.15 -16.16 57.73
C ASN A 3 -23.84 -16.34 56.93
N LEU A 4 -23.64 -17.54 56.39
CA LEU A 4 -22.71 -17.80 55.29
C LEU A 4 -23.46 -17.60 53.96
N ALA A 5 -22.87 -16.92 52.98
CA ALA A 5 -23.30 -16.97 51.58
C ALA A 5 -22.08 -16.76 50.67
N LEU A 6 -21.49 -17.88 50.22
CA LEU A 6 -20.28 -17.96 49.42
C LEU A 6 -20.65 -18.06 47.92
N THR A 7 -20.60 -16.94 47.21
CA THR A 7 -20.79 -16.77 45.75
C THR A 7 -20.23 -15.40 45.36
N THR A 8 -19.47 -15.15 44.29
CA THR A 8 -18.81 -15.97 43.24
C THR A 8 -17.64 -15.08 42.73
N PRO A 9 -16.46 -15.58 42.29
CA PRO A 9 -15.28 -14.71 42.21
C PRO A 9 -15.35 -13.66 41.11
N ILE A 10 -14.65 -12.54 41.35
CA ILE A 10 -14.33 -11.51 40.37
C ILE A 10 -13.56 -12.17 39.22
N ALA A 11 -14.27 -12.50 38.14
CA ALA A 11 -13.68 -13.05 36.93
C ALA A 11 -12.91 -11.94 36.19
N LEU A 12 -11.66 -11.79 36.60
CA LEU A 12 -10.67 -10.89 36.01
C LEU A 12 -10.34 -11.36 34.58
N ILE A 13 -11.16 -10.98 33.60
CA ILE A 13 -10.87 -11.20 32.17
C ILE A 13 -9.78 -10.21 31.74
N LEU A 14 -8.54 -10.52 32.12
CA LEU A 14 -7.35 -10.07 31.43
C LEU A 14 -7.25 -10.77 30.06
N ALA A 15 -6.48 -10.16 29.14
CA ALA A 15 -6.10 -10.69 27.84
C ALA A 15 -7.29 -11.03 26.89
N SER A 16 -7.64 -10.17 25.94
CA SER A 16 -6.71 -9.86 24.85
C SER A 16 -7.08 -8.55 24.17
N SER A 17 -6.49 -7.45 24.64
CA SER A 17 -6.07 -6.41 23.70
C SER A 17 -5.01 -7.01 22.79
N ILE A 18 -5.45 -7.64 21.70
CA ILE A 18 -4.61 -7.79 20.51
C ILE A 18 -4.30 -6.36 20.09
N LEU A 19 -3.20 -5.84 20.60
CA LEU A 19 -2.57 -4.68 20.04
C LEU A 19 -2.25 -5.09 18.59
N LEU A 20 -3.04 -4.58 17.64
CA LEU A 20 -2.60 -4.45 16.27
C LEU A 20 -1.47 -3.40 16.25
N VAL A 21 -0.34 -3.73 16.89
CA VAL A 21 0.95 -3.53 16.25
C VAL A 21 0.85 -4.32 14.96
N GLY A 22 0.33 -3.65 13.95
CA GLY A 22 0.57 -4.00 12.57
C GLY A 22 2.07 -4.05 12.43
N CYS A 23 2.62 -5.26 12.48
CA CYS A 23 3.81 -5.60 11.74
C CYS A 23 3.44 -5.43 10.27
N SER A 24 3.35 -4.17 9.83
CA SER A 24 3.23 -3.77 8.43
C SER A 24 4.48 -4.30 7.77
N ARG A 25 4.41 -5.56 7.32
CA ARG A 25 5.50 -6.22 6.63
C ARG A 25 5.74 -5.41 5.36
N ALA A 26 7.01 -5.21 5.00
CA ALA A 26 7.34 -4.50 3.77
C ALA A 26 6.54 -5.09 2.59
N PRO A 27 5.97 -4.26 1.69
CA PRO A 27 5.06 -4.72 0.66
C PRO A 27 5.71 -5.80 -0.21
N SER A 28 4.93 -6.80 -0.61
CA SER A 28 5.35 -7.80 -1.59
C SER A 28 5.51 -7.17 -2.97
N GLU A 29 6.17 -7.86 -3.90
CA GLU A 29 6.23 -7.42 -5.30
C GLU A 29 4.83 -7.27 -5.92
N SER A 30 3.90 -8.18 -5.58
CA SER A 30 2.51 -8.12 -6.03
C SER A 30 1.76 -6.91 -5.47
N ASP A 31 2.04 -6.51 -4.23
CA ASP A 31 1.47 -5.31 -3.62
C ASP A 31 1.94 -4.05 -4.36
N ILE A 32 3.25 -3.95 -4.61
CA ILE A 32 3.84 -2.80 -5.31
C ILE A 32 3.35 -2.75 -6.76
N LYS A 33 3.26 -3.90 -7.45
CA LYS A 33 2.71 -3.99 -8.80
C LYS A 33 1.25 -3.54 -8.83
N THR A 34 0.43 -3.95 -7.87
CA THR A 34 -0.96 -3.50 -7.75
C THR A 34 -1.06 -2.00 -7.52
N ALA A 35 -0.30 -1.47 -6.55
CA ALA A 35 -0.28 -0.03 -6.24
C ALA A 35 0.12 0.81 -7.47
N TYR A 36 1.19 0.42 -8.16
CA TYR A 36 1.67 1.10 -9.37
C TYR A 36 0.69 0.98 -10.55
N THR A 37 0.10 -0.21 -10.76
CA THR A 37 -0.90 -0.40 -11.82
C THR A 37 -2.15 0.45 -11.57
N ASN A 38 -2.59 0.61 -10.32
CA ASN A 38 -3.71 1.46 -9.96
C ASN A 38 -3.43 2.96 -10.19
N GLU A 39 -2.19 3.42 -9.94
CA GLU A 39 -1.76 4.79 -10.26
C GLU A 39 -1.71 5.04 -11.78
N VAL A 40 -1.21 4.06 -12.54
CA VAL A 40 -1.20 4.09 -14.01
C VAL A 40 -2.62 4.06 -14.59
N GLU A 41 -3.53 3.23 -14.07
CA GLU A 41 -4.92 3.19 -14.57
C GLU A 41 -5.73 4.44 -14.20
N GLN A 42 -5.47 5.08 -13.06
CA GLN A 42 -6.03 6.42 -12.78
C GLN A 42 -5.55 7.45 -13.81
N THR A 43 -4.27 7.39 -14.19
CA THR A 43 -3.70 8.23 -15.24
C THR A 43 -4.33 7.91 -16.60
N ASN A 44 -4.46 6.64 -16.96
CA ASN A 44 -5.11 6.19 -18.20
C ASN A 44 -6.59 6.60 -18.26
N ALA A 45 -7.33 6.53 -17.16
CA ALA A 45 -8.73 6.94 -17.08
C ALA A 45 -8.93 8.45 -17.32
N LEU A 46 -7.93 9.28 -17.00
CA LEU A 46 -7.91 10.68 -17.40
C LEU A 46 -7.51 10.80 -18.88
N THR A 47 -6.42 10.18 -19.30
CA THR A 47 -5.89 10.29 -20.66
C THR A 47 -6.87 9.80 -21.73
N ARG A 48 -7.62 8.71 -21.48
CA ARG A 48 -8.68 8.20 -22.38
C ARG A 48 -9.73 9.26 -22.71
N LYS A 49 -10.04 10.18 -21.78
CA LYS A 49 -11.03 11.26 -21.98
C LYS A 49 -10.56 12.36 -22.93
N PHE A 50 -9.24 12.51 -23.12
CA PHE A 50 -8.65 13.61 -23.90
C PHE A 50 -7.90 13.14 -25.16
N GLY A 51 -7.31 11.93 -25.14
CA GLY A 51 -6.48 11.39 -26.22
C GLY A 51 -6.81 9.95 -26.64
N GLY A 52 -7.90 9.36 -26.11
CA GLY A 52 -8.32 7.99 -26.42
C GLY A 52 -7.37 6.90 -25.90
N ASP A 53 -7.68 5.64 -26.22
CA ASP A 53 -6.89 4.49 -25.76
C ASP A 53 -5.45 4.46 -26.32
N SER A 54 -5.23 5.05 -27.50
CA SER A 54 -3.89 5.18 -28.11
C SER A 54 -2.90 5.99 -27.28
N MET A 55 -3.37 6.78 -26.31
CA MET A 55 -2.54 7.58 -25.42
C MET A 55 -2.34 6.93 -24.03
N THR A 56 -2.78 5.69 -23.83
CA THR A 56 -2.62 4.99 -22.54
C THR A 56 -1.20 4.46 -22.32
N ILE A 57 -0.81 4.37 -21.05
CA ILE A 57 0.42 3.75 -20.58
C ILE A 57 0.11 2.30 -20.21
N LYS A 58 0.90 1.35 -20.72
CA LYS A 58 0.79 -0.07 -20.33
C LYS A 58 1.88 -0.43 -19.32
N VAL A 59 1.52 -1.09 -18.22
CA VAL A 59 2.49 -1.76 -17.34
C VAL A 59 2.76 -3.16 -17.88
N ASN A 60 3.99 -3.45 -18.29
CA ASN A 60 4.41 -4.77 -18.77
C ASN A 60 4.96 -5.62 -17.62
N GLY A 61 5.76 -5.01 -16.74
CA GLY A 61 6.46 -5.68 -15.65
C GLY A 61 6.78 -4.73 -14.50
N LEU A 62 6.91 -5.30 -13.31
CA LEU A 62 7.48 -4.65 -12.13
C LEU A 62 8.20 -5.72 -11.33
N LYS A 63 9.44 -5.43 -10.93
CA LYS A 63 10.29 -6.32 -10.14
C LYS A 63 10.82 -5.57 -8.92
N LYS A 64 10.70 -6.18 -7.75
CA LYS A 64 11.19 -5.64 -6.49
C LYS A 64 12.69 -5.94 -6.33
N LEU A 65 13.47 -4.88 -6.10
CA LEU A 65 14.89 -5.01 -5.77
C LEU A 65 15.12 -5.01 -4.25
N ASP A 66 14.55 -4.02 -3.56
CA ASP A 66 14.72 -3.81 -2.12
C ASP A 66 13.51 -3.05 -1.55
N CYS A 67 13.24 -3.20 -0.25
CA CYS A 67 12.31 -2.34 0.49
C CYS A 67 12.78 -2.16 1.94
N LYS A 68 12.99 -0.92 2.36
CA LYS A 68 13.31 -0.54 3.74
C LYS A 68 12.19 0.30 4.35
N ALA A 69 12.07 0.29 5.68
CA ALA A 69 11.18 1.21 6.38
C ALA A 69 11.64 2.67 6.16
N SER A 70 10.68 3.57 6.03
CA SER A 70 10.90 5.02 6.05
C SER A 70 11.13 5.52 7.48
N SER A 71 11.55 6.78 7.63
CA SER A 71 11.46 7.51 8.92
C SER A 71 10.01 7.69 9.37
N ASN A 72 9.07 7.73 8.42
CA ASN A 72 7.64 7.83 8.69
C ASN A 72 7.06 6.44 9.03
N LYS A 73 6.40 6.34 10.18
CA LYS A 73 5.79 5.09 10.66
C LYS A 73 4.80 4.53 9.64
N GLY A 74 4.94 3.25 9.29
CA GLY A 74 4.05 2.55 8.35
C GLY A 74 4.34 2.81 6.87
N GLN A 75 5.33 3.64 6.55
CA GLN A 75 5.78 3.86 5.16
C GLN A 75 7.02 3.01 4.84
N PHE A 76 7.10 2.51 3.61
CA PHE A 76 8.25 1.77 3.08
C PHE A 76 8.78 2.44 1.83
N ILE A 77 10.10 2.53 1.74
CA ILE A 77 10.82 3.03 0.57
C ILE A 77 11.34 1.80 -0.19
N CYS A 78 10.82 1.57 -1.39
CA CYS A 78 11.11 0.40 -2.21
C CYS A 78 11.84 0.78 -3.50
N GLN A 79 12.91 0.06 -3.81
CA GLN A 79 13.61 0.13 -5.09
C GLN A 79 13.01 -0.92 -6.03
N VAL A 80 12.65 -0.51 -7.24
CA VAL A 80 11.95 -1.35 -8.22
C VAL A 80 12.45 -1.13 -9.64
N GLU A 81 12.54 -2.21 -10.41
CA GLU A 81 12.63 -2.16 -11.86
C GLU A 81 11.19 -2.17 -12.42
N ILE A 82 10.90 -1.26 -13.35
CA ILE A 82 9.58 -1.08 -13.95
C ILE A 82 9.73 -1.10 -15.47
N ASP A 83 8.90 -1.93 -16.11
CA ASP A 83 8.80 -2.04 -17.55
C ASP A 83 7.43 -1.51 -17.99
N THR A 84 7.39 -0.41 -18.72
CA THR A 84 6.15 0.17 -19.29
C THR A 84 6.23 0.31 -20.80
N THR A 85 5.08 0.47 -21.44
CA THR A 85 5.01 0.98 -22.82
C THR A 85 4.30 2.33 -22.78
N LEU A 86 5.00 3.36 -23.27
CA LEU A 86 4.50 4.72 -23.44
C LEU A 86 3.98 4.90 -24.87
N PRO A 87 2.91 5.67 -25.09
CA PRO A 87 2.16 5.72 -26.36
C PRO A 87 2.91 6.35 -27.56
N ILE A 88 4.10 6.92 -27.33
CA ILE A 88 4.93 7.57 -28.37
C ILE A 88 6.37 7.05 -28.32
N ILE A 89 6.91 6.87 -27.11
CA ILE A 89 8.32 6.48 -26.89
C ILE A 89 8.51 4.96 -27.00
N GLY A 90 7.44 4.16 -26.88
CA GLY A 90 7.51 2.70 -26.92
C GLY A 90 7.87 2.10 -25.56
N VAL A 91 8.62 1.00 -25.56
CA VAL A 91 8.99 0.30 -24.31
C VAL A 91 10.03 1.11 -23.54
N HIS A 92 9.78 1.29 -22.25
CA HIS A 92 10.66 1.98 -21.32
C HIS A 92 10.96 1.09 -20.11
N HIS A 93 12.24 0.88 -19.85
CA HIS A 93 12.76 0.15 -18.69
C HIS A 93 13.43 1.16 -17.76
N GLN A 94 13.04 1.20 -16.49
CA GLN A 94 13.61 2.11 -15.50
C GLN A 94 13.76 1.46 -14.14
N ASN A 95 14.82 1.82 -13.41
CA ASN A 95 14.95 1.54 -11.98
C ASN A 95 14.58 2.82 -11.21
N THR A 96 13.65 2.73 -10.27
CA THR A 96 13.12 3.88 -9.54
C THR A 96 12.80 3.54 -8.08
N GLN A 97 12.52 4.58 -7.30
CA GLN A 97 12.17 4.48 -5.89
C GLN A 97 10.71 4.89 -5.67
N LEU A 98 9.94 4.01 -5.02
CA LEU A 98 8.55 4.25 -4.64
C LEU A 98 8.43 4.29 -3.12
N THR A 99 7.72 5.27 -2.57
CA THR A 99 7.29 5.27 -1.18
C THR A 99 5.88 4.71 -1.11
N LEU A 100 5.65 3.67 -0.31
CA LEU A 100 4.34 3.05 -0.15
C LEU A 100 3.87 3.08 1.31
N ALA A 101 2.57 3.24 1.51
CA ALA A 101 1.89 3.10 2.79
C ALA A 101 0.65 2.20 2.63
N GLN A 102 0.10 1.71 3.74
CA GLN A 102 -1.28 1.19 3.69
C GLN A 102 -2.26 2.36 3.71
N GLY A 103 -3.25 2.30 2.81
CA GLY A 103 -4.34 3.25 2.66
C GLY A 103 -5.58 2.58 2.11
N ASP A 104 -6.64 3.36 1.87
CA ASP A 104 -7.83 2.86 1.18
C ASP A 104 -7.57 2.81 -0.34
N THR A 105 -8.06 1.74 -0.97
CA THR A 105 -7.97 1.50 -2.42
C THR A 105 -9.33 1.54 -3.12
N GLY A 106 -10.39 1.91 -2.39
CA GLY A 106 -11.80 1.82 -2.83
C GLY A 106 -12.38 0.41 -2.76
N ASN A 107 -11.52 -0.62 -2.66
CA ASN A 107 -11.89 -2.02 -2.44
C ASN A 107 -11.51 -2.50 -1.01
N GLY A 108 -11.22 -1.56 -0.10
CA GLY A 108 -10.69 -1.81 1.23
C GLY A 108 -9.21 -1.43 1.38
N GLN A 109 -8.60 -1.85 2.48
CA GLN A 109 -7.19 -1.54 2.77
C GLN A 109 -6.23 -2.25 1.81
N GLY A 110 -5.30 -1.49 1.25
CA GLY A 110 -4.23 -1.99 0.39
C GLY A 110 -3.03 -1.05 0.40
N TRP A 111 -2.02 -1.36 -0.43
CA TRP A 111 -0.85 -0.50 -0.57
C TRP A 111 -1.10 0.60 -1.60
N VAL A 112 -0.74 1.83 -1.23
CA VAL A 112 -0.83 3.03 -2.08
C VAL A 112 0.54 3.71 -2.16
N ILE A 113 0.84 4.33 -3.31
CA ILE A 113 2.07 5.10 -3.51
C ILE A 113 1.86 6.50 -2.95
N VAL A 114 2.73 6.90 -2.02
CA VAL A 114 2.70 8.20 -1.35
C VAL A 114 3.62 9.16 -2.09
N ARG A 115 3.06 10.26 -2.61
CA ARG A 115 3.86 11.36 -3.17
C ARG A 115 4.01 12.48 -2.13
N GLY A 116 5.13 13.20 -2.17
CA GLY A 116 5.48 14.22 -1.17
C GLY A 116 4.62 15.49 -1.12
N VAL A 117 3.40 15.46 -1.67
CA VAL A 117 2.42 16.56 -1.60
C VAL A 117 1.48 16.39 -0.41
N ASP A 118 1.27 15.16 0.05
CA ASP A 118 0.38 14.80 1.16
C ASP A 118 1.10 14.79 2.53
N ALA A 119 2.28 15.42 2.59
CA ALA A 119 3.15 15.54 3.76
C ALA A 119 3.27 17.00 4.27
N ALA A 120 2.25 17.81 4.01
CA ALA A 120 2.08 19.10 4.69
C ALA A 120 1.50 18.87 6.10
N PRO A 121 1.97 19.62 7.13
CA PRO A 121 1.53 19.48 8.52
C PRO A 121 0.12 20.03 8.78
#